data_AF-A0A966XM80-F1
#
_entry.id   AF-A0A966XM80-F1
#
_cell.length_a   1.000
_cell.length_b   1.000
_cell.length_c   1.000
_cell.angle_alpha   90.00
_cell.angle_beta   90.00
_cell.angle_gamma   90.00
#
_symmetry.space_group_name_H-M   'P 1'
#
loop_
_entity.id
_entity.type
_entity.pdbx_description
1 polymer ?
#
loop_
_entity_poly.entity_id
_entity_poly.type
_entity_poly.pdbx_seq_one_letter_code
_entity_poly.pdbx_strand_id
1 'polypeptide(L)'
;MSIVADLAQTFFIDRNAVKKAETVFITSVDLYFFDKPTPGNTSSNLPEPGCTVYICPTLTINGEQVPDLREHVQYGRSRVAYANINVDTDEFNEVLGDETTRFSFTHPVPISTAESYAVVIKFDGADSGFSLWRNKAGEIFNSVQSPATTSGALDGKFYVLTNGTAPQPQAGVDLRMKINIGKFTTTPTTYKAFNRNFEQVILGPLEAQGSFIGGEYVYGNTGSVPGAQTISVSTSSKIINGTGTQFQSQYTNGQYMVIKSGTTSAVRKITSITNNTQMSLEFEPPFTNTSAEYVLGPIAKVVRHDQFQNVLFLTGSTANSTVKFEANSTQRFIVGVSSNAVHRIAGTVKSLADRFTPDFQYFKPAGTDITQTAKLTTLDSFTTDANSVAVVNKQENFVSGTAKSLHSRSDEITSGQGAVGVLENGKSMNFDFTLSTTNEFTSPMIDEEDLNVTMFRFIINRSAEDEFKPSGGQAASKFISRRIKLAEDQAAEDFRFYATCYRPRFTNVRPFIKAYNSADPESMADKDYTYCEPVISESLFSSPSNTKDYIELEWHIPRFPIDTTFDPFGSVNSGPVVSATATGVDGSNVIQLTADVSSSGTNELANNDLVRIYDRLFPNNSLVAVAT
;
A
#
# COMPACT_ATOMS: atom_id res chain seq x y z
N MET A 1 14.35 26.47 -5.80
CA MET A 1 15.55 27.27 -5.49
C MET A 1 16.46 27.15 -6.70
N SER A 2 16.88 28.26 -7.31
CA SER A 2 17.71 28.21 -8.53
C SER A 2 19.10 27.66 -8.24
N ILE A 3 19.65 26.91 -9.19
CA ILE A 3 21.00 26.36 -9.16
C ILE A 3 22.00 27.52 -9.32
N VAL A 4 23.05 27.49 -8.49
CA VAL A 4 24.22 28.36 -8.60
C VAL A 4 25.42 27.46 -8.93
N ALA A 5 26.14 27.76 -10.00
CA ALA A 5 27.24 26.94 -10.51
C ALA A 5 28.35 27.80 -11.11
N ASP A 6 29.49 27.20 -11.46
CA ASP A 6 30.67 27.91 -11.94
C ASP A 6 30.89 27.69 -13.43
N LEU A 7 30.69 26.46 -13.91
CA LEU A 7 30.90 26.05 -15.29
C LEU A 7 29.73 25.24 -15.82
N ALA A 8 29.56 25.18 -17.14
CA ALA A 8 28.65 24.23 -17.77
C ALA A 8 29.11 23.84 -19.18
N GLN A 9 28.76 22.63 -19.61
CA GLN A 9 28.92 22.16 -20.99
C GLN A 9 27.58 21.63 -21.47
N THR A 10 27.04 22.19 -22.56
CA THR A 10 25.85 21.61 -23.19
C THR A 10 26.20 20.38 -24.01
N PHE A 11 25.23 19.48 -24.15
CA PHE A 11 25.34 18.24 -24.91
C PHE A 11 23.96 17.79 -25.39
N PHE A 12 23.95 16.85 -26.33
CA PHE A 12 22.76 16.08 -26.68
C PHE A 12 23.17 14.64 -26.97
N ILE A 13 22.22 13.73 -26.94
CA ILE A 13 22.47 12.32 -27.24
C ILE A 13 22.12 12.03 -28.69
N ASP A 14 23.10 11.59 -29.48
CA ASP A 14 22.81 11.11 -30.84
C ASP A 14 21.92 9.87 -30.77
N ARG A 15 20.70 10.00 -31.32
CA ARG A 15 19.72 8.92 -31.40
C ARG A 15 20.28 7.69 -32.10
N ASN A 16 21.16 7.81 -33.08
CA ASN A 16 21.72 6.65 -33.77
C ASN A 16 22.66 5.85 -32.86
N ALA A 17 23.44 6.52 -32.01
CA ALA A 17 24.34 5.87 -31.05
C ALA A 17 23.60 5.02 -30.02
N VAL A 18 22.34 5.37 -29.71
CA VAL A 18 21.47 4.67 -28.75
C VAL A 18 20.33 3.90 -29.41
N LYS A 19 20.53 3.45 -30.66
CA LYS A 19 19.58 2.63 -31.44
C LYS A 19 18.16 3.22 -31.51
N LYS A 20 18.08 4.55 -31.59
CA LYS A 20 16.85 5.34 -31.64
C LYS A 20 15.96 5.21 -30.40
N ALA A 21 16.54 4.89 -29.23
CA ALA A 21 15.82 5.01 -27.95
C ALA A 21 15.32 6.46 -27.77
N GLU A 22 14.06 6.62 -27.38
CA GLU A 22 13.49 7.96 -27.11
C GLU A 22 13.94 8.50 -25.76
N THR A 23 14.14 7.61 -24.78
CA THR A 23 14.64 7.92 -23.44
C THR A 23 15.83 7.05 -23.13
N VAL A 24 16.87 7.63 -22.56
CA VAL A 24 18.06 6.94 -22.05
C VAL A 24 18.31 7.33 -20.61
N PHE A 25 19.16 6.55 -19.92
CA PHE A 25 19.45 6.76 -18.51
C PHE A 25 20.93 7.08 -18.31
N ILE A 26 21.25 8.27 -17.79
CA ILE A 26 22.63 8.61 -17.41
C ILE A 26 22.92 8.00 -16.04
N THR A 27 23.97 7.20 -15.93
CA THR A 27 24.40 6.57 -14.67
C THR A 27 25.48 7.36 -13.96
N SER A 28 26.35 8.03 -14.72
CA SER A 28 27.40 8.89 -14.18
C SER A 28 27.93 9.88 -15.20
N VAL A 29 28.56 10.94 -14.70
CA VAL A 29 29.40 11.84 -15.50
C VAL A 29 30.85 11.70 -15.01
N ASP A 30 31.78 11.48 -15.92
CA ASP A 30 33.20 11.50 -15.59
C ASP A 30 33.80 12.83 -16.04
N LEU A 31 34.39 13.55 -15.08
CA LEU A 31 35.08 14.81 -15.30
C LEU A 31 36.58 14.63 -15.05
N TYR A 32 37.38 15.44 -15.73
CA TYR A 32 38.83 15.37 -15.72
C TYR A 32 39.36 16.66 -15.10
N PHE A 33 39.95 16.57 -13.91
CA PHE A 33 40.49 17.73 -13.22
C PHE A 33 41.97 17.93 -13.58
N PHE A 34 42.30 19.16 -13.96
CA PHE A 34 43.67 19.60 -14.17
C PHE A 34 44.31 20.03 -12.85
N ASP A 35 43.54 20.67 -11.97
CA ASP A 35 44.02 21.12 -10.66
C ASP A 35 42.87 21.15 -9.64
N LYS A 36 43.21 21.07 -8.35
CA LYS A 36 42.28 21.23 -7.23
C LYS A 36 42.91 22.04 -6.09
N PRO A 37 42.11 22.76 -5.28
CA PRO A 37 42.64 23.61 -4.21
C PRO A 37 43.50 22.84 -3.21
N THR A 38 44.59 23.44 -2.72
CA THR A 38 45.41 22.82 -1.66
C THR A 38 44.65 22.81 -0.33
N PRO A 39 44.60 21.69 0.42
CA PRO A 39 43.87 21.62 1.70
C PRO A 39 44.35 22.70 2.67
N GLY A 40 43.40 23.45 3.25
CA GLY A 40 43.69 24.55 4.18
C GLY A 40 44.23 25.84 3.55
N ASN A 41 44.47 25.88 2.23
CA ASN A 41 44.83 27.08 1.48
C ASN A 41 43.89 27.26 0.28
N THR A 42 42.65 27.64 0.57
CA THR A 42 41.54 27.66 -0.38
C THR A 42 40.96 29.05 -0.51
N SER A 43 40.52 29.44 -1.72
CA SER A 43 39.93 30.76 -1.96
C SER A 43 38.54 30.91 -1.31
N SER A 44 37.87 29.78 -1.08
CA SER A 44 36.57 29.68 -0.42
C SER A 44 36.64 29.70 1.12
N ASN A 45 37.83 29.60 1.73
CA ASN A 45 38.05 29.35 3.17
C ASN A 45 37.49 28.00 3.67
N LEU A 46 37.06 27.11 2.78
CA LEU A 46 36.67 25.74 3.14
C LEU A 46 37.93 24.87 3.24
N PRO A 47 38.11 24.06 4.30
CA PRO A 47 39.32 23.24 4.43
C PRO A 47 39.54 22.27 3.26
N GLU A 48 38.46 21.67 2.77
CA GLU A 48 38.44 20.65 1.72
C GLU A 48 37.17 20.81 0.85
N PRO A 49 37.15 21.76 -0.10
CA PRO A 49 35.98 22.00 -0.94
C PRO A 49 35.72 20.82 -1.89
N GLY A 50 34.47 20.41 -2.06
CA GLY A 50 34.09 19.39 -3.04
C GLY A 50 33.59 19.98 -4.36
N CYS A 51 33.09 19.09 -5.22
CA CYS A 51 32.47 19.47 -6.49
C CYS A 51 31.11 18.78 -6.64
N THR A 52 30.13 19.50 -7.18
CA THR A 52 28.79 18.99 -7.48
C THR A 52 28.48 19.16 -8.96
N VAL A 53 27.96 18.11 -9.58
CA VAL A 53 27.44 18.12 -10.94
C VAL A 53 25.92 18.07 -10.90
N TYR A 54 25.31 18.83 -11.81
CA TYR A 54 23.88 18.77 -12.13
C TYR A 54 23.71 18.45 -13.62
N ILE A 55 22.69 17.66 -13.95
CA ILE A 55 22.16 17.54 -15.31
C ILE A 55 20.97 18.48 -15.41
N CYS A 56 21.06 19.49 -16.25
CA CYS A 56 20.02 20.49 -16.44
C CYS A 56 19.46 20.43 -17.87
N PRO A 57 18.16 20.71 -18.09
CA PRO A 57 17.66 20.98 -19.43
C PRO A 57 18.29 22.27 -19.99
N THR A 58 18.15 22.49 -21.29
CA THR A 58 18.56 23.75 -21.93
C THR A 58 17.36 24.58 -22.39
N LEU A 59 17.54 25.89 -22.44
CA LEU A 59 16.64 26.83 -23.11
C LEU A 59 17.22 27.22 -24.45
N THR A 60 16.37 27.34 -25.46
CA THR A 60 16.77 27.93 -26.74
C THR A 60 16.66 29.45 -26.65
N ILE A 61 17.79 30.15 -26.66
CA ILE A 61 17.88 31.62 -26.64
C ILE A 61 18.65 32.04 -27.88
N ASN A 62 18.01 32.84 -28.75
CA ASN A 62 18.60 33.31 -30.02
C ASN A 62 19.16 32.18 -30.90
N GLY A 63 18.52 31.00 -30.87
CA GLY A 63 18.95 29.81 -31.63
C GLY A 63 20.05 28.98 -30.96
N GLU A 64 20.51 29.35 -29.77
CA GLU A 64 21.53 28.63 -29.02
C GLU A 64 20.94 27.90 -27.81
N GLN A 65 21.47 26.71 -27.50
CA GLN A 65 21.10 25.95 -26.30
C GLN A 65 21.89 26.47 -25.10
N VAL A 66 21.19 27.11 -24.15
CA VAL A 66 21.77 27.69 -22.93
C VAL A 66 21.29 26.86 -21.72
N PRO A 67 22.16 26.51 -20.75
CA PRO A 67 21.74 25.77 -19.56
C PRO A 67 20.61 26.47 -18.79
N ASP A 68 19.55 25.73 -18.47
CA ASP A 68 18.48 26.18 -17.59
C ASP A 68 18.85 25.92 -16.12
N LEU A 69 19.08 26.98 -15.35
CA LEU A 69 19.52 26.88 -13.96
C LEU A 69 18.35 26.92 -12.96
N ARG A 70 17.10 26.86 -13.41
CA ARG A 70 15.94 26.88 -12.49
C ARG A 70 15.85 25.61 -11.67
N GLU A 71 16.07 24.46 -12.30
CA GLU A 71 16.03 23.13 -11.69
C GLU A 71 16.86 22.13 -12.51
N HIS A 72 17.34 21.07 -11.86
CA HIS A 72 18.00 19.96 -12.53
C HIS A 72 16.98 18.87 -12.88
N VAL A 73 17.31 18.00 -13.83
CA VAL A 73 16.52 16.80 -14.14
C VAL A 73 16.38 15.93 -12.88
N GLN A 74 15.28 15.20 -12.74
CA GLN A 74 15.08 14.28 -11.63
C GLN A 74 16.26 13.32 -11.49
N TYR A 75 16.77 13.15 -10.26
CA TYR A 75 17.99 12.39 -9.93
C TYR A 75 19.30 12.93 -10.50
N GLY A 76 19.27 13.98 -11.32
CA GLY A 76 20.41 14.58 -12.01
C GLY A 76 21.33 15.42 -11.14
N ARG A 77 21.59 15.03 -9.89
CA ARG A 77 22.53 15.71 -8.99
C ARG A 77 23.48 14.69 -8.37
N SER A 78 24.78 14.95 -8.45
CA SER A 78 25.80 14.14 -7.77
C SER A 78 26.92 15.02 -7.22
N ARG A 79 27.38 14.75 -6.00
CA ARG A 79 28.49 15.48 -5.35
C ARG A 79 29.61 14.51 -5.01
N VAL A 80 30.83 14.90 -5.31
CA VAL A 80 32.06 14.21 -4.92
C VAL A 80 32.81 15.06 -3.89
N ALA A 81 33.26 14.42 -2.81
CA ALA A 81 34.08 15.08 -1.78
C ALA A 81 35.52 15.28 -2.26
N TYR A 82 36.20 16.30 -1.74
CA TYR A 82 37.57 16.69 -2.10
C TYR A 82 38.56 15.52 -2.22
N ALA A 83 38.56 14.62 -1.25
CA ALA A 83 39.45 13.46 -1.18
C ALA A 83 39.28 12.49 -2.36
N ASN A 84 38.11 12.47 -2.99
CA ASN A 84 37.76 11.59 -4.11
C ASN A 84 37.82 12.32 -5.46
N ILE A 85 38.29 13.57 -5.49
CA ILE A 85 38.58 14.30 -6.73
C ILE A 85 39.99 13.93 -7.15
N ASN A 86 40.10 13.23 -8.26
CA ASN A 86 41.36 12.81 -8.85
C ASN A 86 41.86 13.92 -9.78
N VAL A 87 43.12 14.30 -9.59
CA VAL A 87 43.90 15.15 -10.49
C VAL A 87 45.01 14.28 -11.05
N ASP A 88 45.26 14.39 -12.35
CA ASP A 88 46.28 13.58 -13.00
C ASP A 88 47.69 14.06 -12.61
N THR A 89 48.46 13.20 -11.96
CA THR A 89 49.90 13.34 -11.74
C THR A 89 50.52 11.96 -11.94
N ASP A 90 51.31 11.77 -12.99
CA ASP A 90 52.10 10.54 -13.12
C ASP A 90 53.31 10.53 -12.14
N GLU A 91 54.03 9.41 -12.04
CA GLU A 91 55.21 9.26 -11.19
C GLU A 91 56.39 10.21 -11.57
N PHE A 92 56.29 10.88 -12.72
CA PHE A 92 57.28 11.82 -13.26
C PHE A 92 56.76 13.28 -13.29
N ASN A 93 55.58 13.56 -12.71
CA ASN A 93 54.91 14.86 -12.74
C ASN A 93 54.52 15.35 -14.16
N GLU A 94 54.38 14.45 -15.14
CA GLU A 94 53.73 14.75 -16.42
C GLU A 94 52.20 14.64 -16.28
N VAL A 95 51.51 15.66 -16.77
CA VAL A 95 50.05 15.78 -16.66
C VAL A 95 49.41 15.23 -17.94
N LEU A 96 48.93 13.98 -17.93
CA LEU A 96 48.41 13.28 -19.12
C LEU A 96 46.89 13.49 -19.36
N GLY A 97 46.18 13.94 -18.34
CA GLY A 97 44.73 14.15 -18.29
C GLY A 97 43.88 12.88 -18.35
N ASP A 98 44.39 11.72 -17.96
CA ASP A 98 43.70 10.42 -18.08
C ASP A 98 42.97 9.97 -16.81
N GLU A 99 43.37 10.48 -15.64
CA GLU A 99 42.68 10.21 -14.37
C GLU A 99 41.29 10.85 -14.32
N THR A 100 40.29 10.06 -13.90
CA THR A 100 38.88 10.48 -13.91
C THR A 100 38.34 10.70 -12.52
N THR A 101 37.53 11.74 -12.34
CA THR A 101 36.64 11.90 -11.20
C THR A 101 35.22 11.55 -11.63
N ARG A 102 34.69 10.45 -11.10
CA ARG A 102 33.36 9.94 -11.43
C ARG A 102 32.28 10.50 -10.51
N PHE A 103 31.28 11.13 -11.10
CA PHE A 103 30.06 11.60 -10.46
C PHE A 103 28.93 10.60 -10.72
N SER A 104 28.79 9.60 -9.86
CA SER A 104 27.71 8.61 -9.95
C SER A 104 26.40 9.17 -9.40
N PHE A 105 25.30 8.95 -10.13
CA PHE A 105 23.97 9.27 -9.63
C PHE A 105 23.40 8.10 -8.83
N THR A 106 22.71 8.40 -7.71
CA THR A 106 22.10 7.36 -6.86
C THR A 106 21.02 6.58 -7.59
N HIS A 107 20.29 7.26 -8.49
CA HIS A 107 19.33 6.66 -9.40
C HIS A 107 19.71 7.06 -10.82
N PRO A 108 19.57 6.17 -11.82
CA PRO A 108 19.83 6.53 -13.21
C PRO A 108 18.92 7.69 -13.65
N VAL A 109 19.49 8.69 -14.31
CA VAL A 109 18.81 9.95 -14.68
C VAL A 109 18.12 9.76 -16.03
N PRO A 110 16.77 9.72 -16.10
CA PRO A 110 16.08 9.60 -17.37
C PRO A 110 16.16 10.92 -18.15
N ILE A 111 16.61 10.87 -19.40
CA ILE A 111 16.64 12.02 -20.31
C ILE A 111 16.09 11.66 -21.69
N SER A 112 15.49 12.64 -22.37
CA SER A 112 15.00 12.50 -23.75
C SER A 112 16.15 12.60 -24.74
N THR A 113 16.17 11.76 -25.78
CA THR A 113 17.15 11.88 -26.86
C THR A 113 16.77 12.89 -27.94
N ALA A 114 15.61 13.55 -27.80
CA ALA A 114 15.17 14.63 -28.70
C ALA A 114 15.56 16.03 -28.19
N GLU A 115 16.07 16.13 -26.97
CA GLU A 115 16.37 17.39 -26.30
C GLU A 115 17.88 17.56 -26.06
N SER A 116 18.28 18.80 -25.81
CA SER A 116 19.62 19.14 -25.36
C SER A 116 19.62 19.36 -23.84
N TYR A 117 20.75 19.04 -23.22
CA TYR A 117 20.97 19.15 -21.78
C TYR A 117 22.32 19.80 -21.51
N ALA A 118 22.60 20.09 -20.25
CA ALA A 118 23.87 20.62 -19.80
C ALA A 118 24.38 19.85 -18.59
N VAL A 119 25.67 19.53 -18.60
CA VAL A 119 26.41 19.20 -17.38
C VAL A 119 26.80 20.52 -16.74
N VAL A 120 26.19 20.84 -15.60
CA VAL A 120 26.42 22.07 -14.84
C VAL A 120 27.26 21.74 -13.61
N ILE A 121 28.37 22.44 -13.42
CA ILE A 121 29.40 22.12 -12.43
C ILE A 121 29.45 23.25 -11.40
N LYS A 122 29.40 22.87 -10.12
CA LYS A 122 29.52 23.77 -8.98
C LYS A 122 30.68 23.35 -8.10
N PHE A 123 31.60 24.26 -7.84
CA PHE A 123 32.63 24.12 -6.82
C PHE A 123 32.08 24.63 -5.48
N ASP A 124 32.38 23.90 -4.41
CA ASP A 124 31.95 24.34 -3.08
C ASP A 124 32.60 25.67 -2.72
N GLY A 125 31.79 26.64 -2.29
CA GLY A 125 32.25 27.99 -1.99
C GLY A 125 32.75 28.80 -3.19
N ALA A 126 32.47 28.37 -4.42
CA ALA A 126 32.98 28.97 -5.65
C ALA A 126 34.52 29.06 -5.66
N ASP A 127 35.18 28.00 -5.19
CA ASP A 127 36.63 27.99 -5.06
C ASP A 127 37.33 28.05 -6.43
N SER A 128 38.16 29.06 -6.63
CA SER A 128 38.91 29.30 -7.86
C SER A 128 40.12 28.37 -8.04
N GLY A 129 40.46 27.54 -7.05
CA GLY A 129 41.56 26.58 -7.16
C GLY A 129 41.22 25.31 -7.95
N PHE A 130 39.97 25.12 -8.36
CA PHE A 130 39.61 24.04 -9.28
C PHE A 130 39.84 24.44 -10.73
N SER A 131 40.44 23.52 -11.49
CA SER A 131 40.54 23.64 -12.94
C SER A 131 40.23 22.29 -13.59
N LEU A 132 39.45 22.30 -14.68
CA LEU A 132 39.16 21.10 -15.46
C LEU A 132 39.92 21.11 -16.78
N TRP A 133 40.24 19.90 -17.24
CA TRP A 133 40.75 19.68 -18.58
C TRP A 133 39.73 20.12 -19.61
N ARG A 134 40.12 21.10 -20.42
CA ARG A 134 39.37 21.61 -21.55
C ARG A 134 40.30 21.77 -22.73
N ASN A 135 39.76 21.64 -23.94
CA ASN A 135 40.48 22.03 -25.14
C ASN A 135 40.07 23.47 -25.50
N LYS A 136 41.05 24.33 -25.74
CA LYS A 136 40.87 25.63 -26.39
C LYS A 136 41.98 25.83 -27.41
N ALA A 137 41.60 26.14 -28.65
CA ALA A 137 42.56 26.34 -29.73
C ALA A 137 43.59 27.43 -29.36
N GLY A 138 44.89 27.06 -29.40
CA GLY A 138 45.99 27.97 -29.09
C GLY A 138 46.34 28.12 -27.60
N GLU A 139 45.59 27.52 -26.67
CA GLU A 139 46.06 27.38 -25.28
C GLU A 139 47.23 26.37 -25.23
N ILE A 140 48.27 26.72 -24.46
CA ILE A 140 49.43 25.86 -24.21
C ILE A 140 49.28 25.29 -22.80
N PHE A 141 49.28 23.97 -22.69
CA PHE A 141 49.26 23.26 -21.42
C PHE A 141 50.59 22.51 -21.27
N ASN A 142 51.33 22.82 -20.20
CA ASN A 142 52.63 22.20 -19.90
C ASN A 142 53.59 22.10 -21.11
N SER A 143 53.75 23.22 -21.84
CA SER A 143 54.59 23.32 -23.06
C SER A 143 54.10 22.53 -24.29
N VAL A 144 52.92 21.92 -24.23
CA VAL A 144 52.25 21.28 -25.37
C VAL A 144 51.11 22.18 -25.85
N GLN A 145 51.12 22.53 -27.13
CA GLN A 145 50.05 23.31 -27.74
C GLN A 145 48.81 22.43 -27.93
N SER A 146 47.66 22.89 -27.46
CA SER A 146 46.41 22.15 -27.65
C SER A 146 46.05 22.07 -29.14
N PRO A 147 45.73 20.89 -29.68
CA PRO A 147 45.37 20.73 -31.08
C PRO A 147 44.09 21.50 -31.40
N ALA A 148 44.00 22.03 -32.62
CA ALA A 148 42.82 22.77 -33.08
C ALA A 148 41.55 21.92 -32.95
N THR A 149 40.52 22.46 -32.32
CA THR A 149 39.21 21.84 -32.24
C THR A 149 38.56 21.86 -33.63
N THR A 150 38.14 20.69 -34.13
CA THR A 150 37.20 20.63 -35.24
C THR A 150 35.84 20.52 -34.60
N SER A 151 35.12 21.64 -34.42
CA SER A 151 33.75 21.60 -33.92
C SER A 151 32.92 20.74 -34.88
N GLY A 152 32.57 19.54 -34.44
CA GLY A 152 31.67 18.67 -35.18
C GLY A 152 30.26 19.24 -35.13
N ALA A 153 29.41 18.82 -36.07
CA ALA A 153 27.98 19.16 -36.10
C ALA A 153 27.19 18.63 -34.88
N LEU A 154 27.85 17.96 -33.92
CA LEU A 154 27.28 17.36 -32.73
C LEU A 154 27.81 17.95 -31.40
N ASP A 155 28.64 19.00 -31.45
CA ASP A 155 29.26 19.58 -30.26
C ASP A 155 28.37 20.66 -29.62
N GLY A 156 28.18 20.57 -28.30
CA GLY A 156 27.54 21.64 -27.52
C GLY A 156 28.50 22.82 -27.27
N LYS A 157 28.14 23.69 -26.33
CA LYS A 157 28.92 24.88 -25.97
C LYS A 157 29.35 24.85 -24.51
N PHE A 158 30.56 25.31 -24.27
CA PHE A 158 31.07 25.57 -22.92
C PHE A 158 30.62 26.96 -22.42
N TYR A 159 30.25 27.04 -21.15
CA TYR A 159 29.81 28.25 -20.47
C TYR A 159 30.59 28.45 -19.17
N VAL A 160 30.94 29.70 -18.90
CA VAL A 160 31.38 30.17 -17.58
C VAL A 160 30.24 30.96 -16.97
N LEU A 161 29.84 30.65 -15.74
CA LEU A 161 28.72 31.32 -15.09
C LEU A 161 29.22 32.52 -14.28
N THR A 162 28.79 33.73 -14.67
CA THR A 162 29.09 34.95 -13.90
C THR A 162 28.13 35.06 -12.72
N ASN A 163 28.66 35.35 -11.52
CA ASN A 163 27.89 35.38 -10.26
C ASN A 163 27.09 34.09 -10.02
N GLY A 164 27.58 32.99 -10.59
CA GLY A 164 27.02 31.66 -10.60
C GLY A 164 25.62 31.46 -11.19
N THR A 165 25.04 32.47 -11.85
CA THR A 165 23.66 32.42 -12.36
C THR A 165 23.50 32.89 -13.80
N ALA A 166 24.54 33.54 -14.38
CA ALA A 166 24.50 34.07 -15.74
C ALA A 166 25.48 33.30 -16.66
N PRO A 167 25.02 32.32 -17.45
CA PRO A 167 25.88 31.57 -18.37
C PRO A 167 26.46 32.47 -19.47
N GLN A 168 27.79 32.49 -19.61
CA GLN A 168 28.51 33.21 -20.68
C GLN A 168 29.22 32.20 -21.60
N PRO A 169 28.81 32.06 -22.86
CA PRO A 169 29.40 31.08 -23.78
C PRO A 169 30.87 31.42 -24.07
N GLN A 170 31.72 30.39 -24.13
CA GLN A 170 33.12 30.51 -24.50
C GLN A 170 33.33 29.94 -25.90
N ALA A 171 33.79 30.76 -26.83
CA ALA A 171 34.03 30.34 -28.20
C ALA A 171 35.27 29.44 -28.30
N GLY A 172 35.15 28.31 -29.01
CA GLY A 172 36.25 27.40 -29.28
C GLY A 172 36.79 26.68 -28.04
N VAL A 173 35.92 26.46 -27.03
CA VAL A 173 36.27 25.73 -25.80
C VAL A 173 35.34 24.53 -25.66
N ASP A 174 35.93 23.35 -25.42
CA ASP A 174 35.20 22.12 -25.13
C ASP A 174 35.74 21.46 -23.86
N LEU A 175 34.84 21.11 -22.96
CA LEU A 175 35.18 20.38 -21.74
C LEU A 175 35.50 18.90 -22.06
N ARG A 176 36.60 18.37 -21.54
CA ARG A 176 36.85 16.93 -21.55
C ARG A 176 35.92 16.27 -20.54
N MET A 177 34.95 15.49 -21.02
CA MET A 177 33.99 14.79 -20.18
C MET A 177 33.53 13.48 -20.82
N LYS A 178 32.99 12.57 -20.01
CA LYS A 178 32.24 11.40 -20.49
C LYS A 178 30.88 11.34 -19.81
N ILE A 179 29.84 11.11 -20.61
CA ILE A 179 28.50 10.84 -20.12
C ILE A 179 28.26 9.35 -20.26
N ASN A 180 28.08 8.66 -19.14
CA ASN A 180 27.89 7.22 -19.13
C ASN A 180 26.40 6.92 -19.15
N ILE A 181 25.96 6.20 -20.17
CA ILE A 181 24.56 5.78 -20.37
C ILE A 181 24.43 4.31 -19.96
N GLY A 182 23.38 4.02 -19.19
CA GLY A 182 23.03 2.66 -18.78
C GLY A 182 22.68 1.77 -19.97
N LYS A 183 23.21 0.55 -19.96
CA LYS A 183 22.91 -0.48 -20.95
C LYS A 183 22.23 -1.66 -20.26
N PHE A 184 21.01 -1.97 -20.69
CA PHE A 184 20.11 -2.94 -20.08
C PHE A 184 20.02 -4.21 -20.93
N THR A 185 19.69 -5.33 -20.29
CA THR A 185 19.36 -6.57 -20.98
C THR A 185 17.96 -6.48 -21.59
N THR A 186 17.79 -6.92 -22.84
CA THR A 186 16.47 -7.01 -23.48
C THR A 186 15.68 -8.26 -23.09
N THR A 187 16.33 -9.21 -22.40
CA THR A 187 15.64 -10.36 -21.80
C THR A 187 14.75 -9.87 -20.66
N PRO A 188 13.45 -10.19 -20.65
CA PRO A 188 12.57 -9.79 -19.56
C PRO A 188 13.07 -10.29 -18.20
N THR A 189 13.07 -9.42 -17.20
CA THR A 189 13.45 -9.74 -15.82
C THR A 189 12.27 -9.48 -14.90
N THR A 190 12.18 -10.23 -13.80
CA THR A 190 11.09 -10.08 -12.84
C THR A 190 11.62 -9.57 -11.52
N TYR A 191 11.12 -8.40 -11.10
CA TYR A 191 11.27 -7.89 -9.74
C TYR A 191 10.12 -8.43 -8.89
N LYS A 192 10.44 -9.00 -7.72
CA LYS A 192 9.46 -9.56 -6.79
C LYS A 192 9.26 -8.60 -5.62
N ALA A 193 8.05 -8.07 -5.47
CA ALA A 193 7.66 -7.31 -4.29
C ALA A 193 6.74 -8.14 -3.40
N PHE A 194 6.74 -7.85 -2.11
CA PHE A 194 5.88 -8.53 -1.14
C PHE A 194 5.56 -7.59 0.01
N ASN A 195 4.50 -7.90 0.76
CA ASN A 195 4.08 -7.08 1.88
C ASN A 195 5.21 -6.90 2.93
N ARG A 196 5.30 -5.74 3.58
CA ARG A 196 6.25 -5.53 4.67
C ARG A 196 5.93 -6.43 5.87
N ASN A 197 6.88 -6.61 6.79
CA ASN A 197 6.62 -7.30 8.06
C ASN A 197 5.72 -6.43 8.95
N PHE A 198 4.41 -6.61 8.85
CA PHE A 198 3.41 -5.93 9.69
C PHE A 198 2.71 -6.92 10.62
N GLU A 199 2.05 -6.43 11.66
CA GLU A 199 1.17 -7.24 12.52
C GLU A 199 -0.15 -6.52 12.73
N GLN A 200 -1.23 -7.29 12.85
CA GLN A 200 -2.51 -6.85 13.34
C GLN A 200 -2.85 -7.70 14.55
N VAL A 201 -2.58 -7.18 15.74
CA VAL A 201 -2.69 -7.93 16.99
C VAL A 201 -4.03 -7.60 17.65
N ILE A 202 -4.83 -8.62 17.92
CA ILE A 202 -6.08 -8.50 18.67
C ILE A 202 -5.73 -8.45 20.15
N LEU A 203 -6.17 -7.40 20.85
CA LEU A 203 -5.95 -7.21 22.27
C LEU A 203 -7.11 -7.80 23.09
N GLY A 204 -6.77 -8.48 24.19
CA GLY A 204 -7.73 -9.16 25.06
C GLY A 204 -8.31 -8.27 26.16
N PRO A 205 -9.54 -8.53 26.62
CA PRO A 205 -10.30 -7.63 27.50
C PRO A 205 -9.90 -7.62 29.00
N LEU A 206 -8.78 -8.25 29.43
CA LEU A 206 -8.38 -8.22 30.86
C LEU A 206 -7.04 -7.51 31.03
N GLU A 207 -6.91 -6.75 32.11
CA GLU A 207 -5.64 -6.19 32.64
C GLU A 207 -4.96 -5.15 31.74
N ALA A 208 -5.69 -4.57 30.77
CA ALA A 208 -5.20 -3.44 29.99
C ALA A 208 -4.80 -2.28 30.92
N GLN A 209 -3.51 -1.98 30.98
CA GLN A 209 -2.99 -0.79 31.64
C GLN A 209 -2.48 0.17 30.58
N GLY A 210 -2.97 1.41 30.62
CA GLY A 210 -2.53 2.46 29.71
C GLY A 210 -2.99 2.28 28.26
N SER A 211 -2.55 3.20 27.40
CA SER A 211 -2.83 3.22 25.97
C SER A 211 -1.53 3.34 25.19
N PHE A 212 -1.44 2.60 24.07
CA PHE A 212 -0.31 2.71 23.16
C PHE A 212 -0.28 4.07 22.46
N ILE A 213 0.93 4.55 22.18
CA ILE A 213 1.22 5.81 21.50
C ILE A 213 1.68 5.51 20.07
N GLY A 214 1.15 6.22 19.09
CA GLY A 214 1.58 6.10 17.69
C GLY A 214 3.09 6.37 17.56
N GLY A 215 3.80 5.47 16.87
CA GLY A 215 5.24 5.56 16.63
C GLY A 215 6.13 5.00 17.74
N GLU A 216 5.59 4.55 18.87
CA GLU A 216 6.41 3.90 19.90
C GLU A 216 6.81 2.47 19.49
N TYR A 217 7.89 1.96 20.09
CA TYR A 217 8.19 0.53 20.00
C TYR A 217 7.33 -0.26 20.99
N VAL A 218 6.95 -1.46 20.59
CA VAL A 218 6.32 -2.47 21.42
C VAL A 218 7.08 -3.78 21.34
N TYR A 219 7.00 -4.59 22.38
CA TYR A 219 7.55 -5.93 22.36
C TYR A 219 6.60 -6.95 22.98
N GLY A 220 6.63 -8.17 22.46
CA GLY A 220 5.97 -9.32 23.08
C GLY A 220 6.77 -9.76 24.30
N ASN A 221 6.13 -9.80 25.47
CA ASN A 221 6.78 -10.28 26.68
C ASN A 221 6.69 -11.82 26.73
N THR A 222 7.80 -12.47 26.44
CA THR A 222 7.95 -13.93 26.44
C THR A 222 8.31 -14.51 27.82
N GLY A 223 8.23 -13.69 28.87
CA GLY A 223 8.93 -13.90 30.15
C GLY A 223 10.37 -13.38 30.09
N SER A 224 10.91 -12.88 31.21
CA SER A 224 12.34 -12.56 31.32
C SER A 224 13.17 -13.81 30.98
N VAL A 225 14.34 -13.62 30.36
CA VAL A 225 15.19 -14.74 29.93
C VAL A 225 15.45 -15.70 31.09
N PRO A 226 15.31 -17.03 30.90
CA PRO A 226 15.55 -17.99 31.98
C PRO A 226 16.99 -17.93 32.50
N GLY A 227 17.13 -17.99 33.83
CA GLY A 227 18.41 -17.96 34.54
C GLY A 227 18.86 -16.54 34.85
N ALA A 228 19.69 -16.36 35.89
CA ALA A 228 20.16 -15.08 36.41
C ALA A 228 21.09 -14.29 35.45
N GLN A 229 20.73 -14.18 34.18
CA GLN A 229 21.47 -13.48 33.14
C GLN A 229 21.16 -11.99 33.22
N THR A 230 22.20 -11.17 33.26
CA THR A 230 22.06 -9.72 33.37
C THR A 230 22.98 -9.03 32.39
N ILE A 231 22.69 -7.78 32.09
CA ILE A 231 23.51 -6.92 31.23
C ILE A 231 23.86 -5.62 31.96
N SER A 232 25.08 -5.16 31.73
CA SER A 232 25.55 -3.85 32.17
C SER A 232 25.41 -2.85 31.04
N VAL A 233 24.70 -1.76 31.31
CA VAL A 233 24.36 -0.70 30.36
C VAL A 233 24.72 0.67 30.93
N SER A 234 25.09 1.62 30.06
CA SER A 234 25.45 2.99 30.45
C SER A 234 24.97 4.00 29.41
N THR A 235 24.58 5.20 29.85
CA THR A 235 24.23 6.33 28.95
C THR A 235 25.42 6.88 28.15
N SER A 236 26.65 6.48 28.48
CA SER A 236 27.89 6.93 27.84
C SER A 236 28.61 5.85 27.03
N SER A 237 28.04 4.65 26.92
CA SER A 237 28.67 3.52 26.23
C SER A 237 27.67 2.79 25.33
N LYS A 238 28.10 2.50 24.10
CA LYS A 238 27.37 1.63 23.17
C LYS A 238 27.65 0.14 23.42
N ILE A 239 28.63 -0.17 24.26
CA ILE A 239 29.02 -1.54 24.58
C ILE A 239 28.16 -2.07 25.72
N ILE A 240 27.56 -3.23 25.50
CA ILE A 240 26.82 -4.01 26.48
C ILE A 240 27.69 -5.17 26.92
N ASN A 241 27.88 -5.32 28.23
CA ASN A 241 28.58 -6.47 28.82
C ASN A 241 27.57 -7.33 29.57
N GLY A 242 27.44 -8.59 29.18
CA GLY A 242 26.52 -9.55 29.77
C GLY A 242 27.21 -10.46 30.79
N THR A 243 26.47 -10.85 31.82
CA THR A 243 26.84 -11.89 32.78
C THR A 243 25.98 -13.11 32.53
N GLY A 244 26.59 -14.24 32.16
CA GLY A 244 25.87 -15.49 31.87
C GLY A 244 25.04 -15.46 30.58
N THR A 245 25.20 -14.45 29.74
CA THR A 245 24.46 -14.27 28.48
C THR A 245 24.92 -15.20 27.37
N GLN A 246 24.08 -15.38 26.35
CA GLN A 246 24.36 -16.21 25.17
C GLN A 246 24.10 -15.44 23.86
N PHE A 247 24.69 -14.24 23.72
CA PHE A 247 24.33 -13.35 22.62
C PHE A 247 24.52 -13.95 21.22
N GLN A 248 25.50 -14.82 20.98
CA GLN A 248 25.76 -15.37 19.64
C GLN A 248 24.72 -16.41 19.21
N SER A 249 24.06 -17.08 20.16
CA SER A 249 22.96 -18.01 19.84
C SER A 249 21.59 -17.33 19.86
N GLN A 250 21.46 -16.20 20.55
CA GLN A 250 20.19 -15.50 20.75
C GLN A 250 19.93 -14.40 19.72
N TYR A 251 20.98 -13.76 19.20
CA TYR A 251 20.87 -12.63 18.31
C TYR A 251 21.75 -12.76 17.06
N THR A 252 21.41 -11.98 16.04
CA THR A 252 22.25 -11.73 14.86
C THR A 252 22.48 -10.23 14.68
N ASN A 253 23.58 -9.85 14.02
CA ASN A 253 23.90 -8.44 13.76
C ASN A 253 22.75 -7.75 13.01
N GLY A 254 22.41 -6.53 13.42
CA GLY A 254 21.32 -5.74 12.86
C GLY A 254 19.95 -5.97 13.51
N GLN A 255 19.79 -6.97 14.38
CA GLN A 255 18.55 -7.18 15.15
C GLN A 255 18.35 -6.12 16.24
N TYR A 256 17.10 -5.98 16.66
CA TYR A 256 16.74 -5.17 17.81
C TYR A 256 16.72 -6.02 19.09
N MET A 257 17.16 -5.42 20.20
CA MET A 257 17.03 -5.96 21.54
C MET A 257 16.19 -5.03 22.42
N VAL A 258 15.49 -5.62 23.39
CA VAL A 258 14.82 -4.88 24.47
C VAL A 258 15.71 -4.92 25.70
N ILE A 259 16.03 -3.76 26.26
CA ILE A 259 16.78 -3.57 27.51
C ILE A 259 15.79 -3.09 28.56
N LYS A 260 15.86 -3.62 29.79
CA LYS A 260 14.98 -3.27 30.89
C LYS A 260 15.74 -2.93 32.17
N SER A 261 15.26 -1.93 32.87
CA SER A 261 15.67 -1.57 34.23
C SER A 261 14.42 -1.27 35.05
N GLY A 262 13.93 -2.26 35.80
CA GLY A 262 12.64 -2.18 36.48
C GLY A 262 11.49 -2.04 35.48
N THR A 263 10.70 -0.97 35.61
CA THR A 263 9.61 -0.62 34.68
C THR A 263 10.08 0.15 33.44
N THR A 264 11.31 0.66 33.43
CA THR A 264 11.84 1.40 32.28
C THR A 264 12.38 0.40 31.24
N SER A 265 12.03 0.60 29.97
CA SER A 265 12.52 -0.21 28.86
C SER A 265 13.06 0.65 27.72
N ALA A 266 13.93 0.06 26.90
CA ALA A 266 14.47 0.69 25.70
C ALA A 266 14.69 -0.35 24.61
N VAL A 267 14.43 0.03 23.37
CA VAL A 267 14.77 -0.78 22.19
C VAL A 267 16.02 -0.21 21.53
N ARG A 268 16.98 -1.07 21.20
CA ARG A 268 18.24 -0.71 20.55
C ARG A 268 18.61 -1.70 19.47
N LYS A 269 19.14 -1.19 18.35
CA LYS A 269 19.67 -2.01 17.27
C LYS A 269 21.10 -2.45 17.60
N ILE A 270 21.37 -3.74 17.41
CA ILE A 270 22.68 -4.36 17.58
C ILE A 270 23.50 -4.09 16.32
N THR A 271 24.68 -3.48 16.47
CA THR A 271 25.59 -3.26 15.35
C THR A 271 26.55 -4.43 15.17
N SER A 272 27.05 -4.99 16.26
CA SER A 272 27.92 -6.17 16.24
C SER A 272 27.80 -7.00 17.52
N ILE A 273 27.99 -8.31 17.39
CA ILE A 273 28.10 -9.25 18.52
C ILE A 273 29.55 -9.73 18.56
N THR A 274 30.30 -9.30 19.57
CA THR A 274 31.72 -9.66 19.75
C THR A 274 31.85 -11.09 20.24
N ASN A 275 31.05 -11.48 21.22
CA ASN A 275 30.99 -12.82 21.81
C ASN A 275 29.69 -12.99 22.62
N ASN A 276 29.50 -14.15 23.27
CA ASN A 276 28.30 -14.43 24.07
C ASN A 276 28.03 -13.44 25.21
N THR A 277 29.04 -12.70 25.66
CA THR A 277 28.99 -11.76 26.79
C THR A 277 29.22 -10.31 26.39
N GLN A 278 29.39 -10.00 25.10
CA GLN A 278 29.64 -8.63 24.67
C GLN A 278 29.07 -8.34 23.29
N MET A 279 28.38 -7.21 23.17
CA MET A 279 27.85 -6.68 21.92
C MET A 279 27.91 -5.15 21.89
N SER A 280 27.80 -4.58 20.70
CA SER A 280 27.75 -3.13 20.46
C SER A 280 26.39 -2.73 19.89
N LEU A 281 25.92 -1.54 20.27
CA LEU A 281 24.66 -0.95 19.85
C LEU A 281 24.88 0.21 18.87
N GLU A 282 23.82 0.61 18.17
CA GLU A 282 23.82 1.78 17.29
C GLU A 282 23.88 3.09 18.10
N PHE A 283 23.11 3.12 19.19
CA PHE A 283 22.99 4.25 20.12
C PHE A 283 23.09 3.78 21.57
N GLU A 284 23.55 4.66 22.44
CA GLU A 284 23.67 4.44 23.88
C GLU A 284 22.29 4.16 24.51
N PRO A 285 22.21 3.25 25.49
CA PRO A 285 21.02 3.06 26.33
C PRO A 285 20.60 4.37 27.04
N PRO A 286 19.30 4.59 27.31
CA PRO A 286 18.84 5.83 27.93
C PRO A 286 19.01 5.85 29.46
N PHE A 287 19.57 4.80 30.05
CA PHE A 287 19.81 4.67 31.48
C PHE A 287 21.06 3.84 31.76
N THR A 288 21.60 3.98 32.97
CA THR A 288 22.75 3.21 33.47
C THR A 288 22.29 2.21 34.51
N ASN A 289 22.62 0.93 34.32
CA ASN A 289 22.33 -0.14 35.27
C ASN A 289 23.33 -1.29 35.04
N THR A 290 24.01 -1.74 36.10
CA THR A 290 25.04 -2.79 36.03
C THR A 290 24.46 -4.20 36.01
N SER A 291 23.16 -4.35 36.29
CA SER A 291 22.42 -5.61 36.36
C SER A 291 21.03 -5.46 35.73
N ALA A 292 20.97 -4.81 34.56
CA ALA A 292 19.75 -4.70 33.77
C ALA A 292 19.32 -6.07 33.19
N GLU A 293 18.04 -6.17 32.87
CA GLU A 293 17.45 -7.31 32.18
C GLU A 293 17.38 -7.04 30.67
N TYR A 294 17.21 -8.10 29.87
CA TYR A 294 16.84 -7.99 28.46
C TYR A 294 15.71 -8.98 28.15
N VAL A 295 14.95 -8.73 27.08
CA VAL A 295 13.80 -9.57 26.69
C VAL A 295 14.04 -10.19 25.32
N LEU A 296 13.78 -11.50 25.21
CA LEU A 296 13.80 -12.24 23.96
C LEU A 296 12.37 -12.35 23.40
N GLY A 297 11.88 -11.28 22.79
CA GLY A 297 10.54 -11.23 22.23
C GLY A 297 10.49 -10.62 20.84
N PRO A 298 9.37 -10.77 20.13
CA PRO A 298 9.16 -10.01 18.90
C PRO A 298 9.08 -8.53 19.27
N ILE A 299 9.61 -7.68 18.40
CA ILE A 299 9.61 -6.22 18.52
C ILE A 299 8.95 -5.67 17.28
N ALA A 300 8.13 -4.63 17.44
CA ALA A 300 7.54 -3.90 16.33
C ALA A 300 7.29 -2.44 16.72
N LYS A 301 6.88 -1.62 15.76
CA LYS A 301 6.53 -0.22 15.98
C LYS A 301 5.03 -0.02 15.81
N VAL A 302 4.40 0.73 16.72
CA VAL A 302 2.96 1.04 16.67
C VAL A 302 2.67 2.00 15.53
N VAL A 303 1.77 1.62 14.64
CA VAL A 303 1.21 2.51 13.61
C VAL A 303 -0.05 3.19 14.15
N ARG A 304 -1.02 2.39 14.60
CA ARG A 304 -2.27 2.87 15.21
C ARG A 304 -2.88 1.82 16.12
N HIS A 305 -3.70 2.26 17.06
CA HIS A 305 -4.53 1.40 17.89
C HIS A 305 -6.01 1.69 17.60
N ASP A 306 -6.73 0.68 17.12
CA ASP A 306 -8.17 0.74 16.91
C ASP A 306 -8.88 0.27 18.19
N GLN A 307 -9.37 1.22 18.97
CA GLN A 307 -10.01 0.94 20.26
C GLN A 307 -11.42 0.33 20.10
N PHE A 308 -12.08 0.50 18.95
CA PHE A 308 -13.40 -0.08 18.72
C PHE A 308 -13.31 -1.57 18.42
N GLN A 309 -12.30 -1.96 17.63
CA GLN A 309 -12.05 -3.36 17.30
C GLN A 309 -11.06 -4.06 18.25
N ASN A 310 -10.43 -3.30 19.16
CA ASN A 310 -9.30 -3.74 19.99
C ASN A 310 -8.17 -4.36 19.15
N VAL A 311 -7.82 -3.73 18.03
CA VAL A 311 -6.75 -4.18 17.14
C VAL A 311 -5.60 -3.17 17.14
N LEU A 312 -4.40 -3.65 17.44
CA LEU A 312 -3.17 -2.88 17.35
C LEU A 312 -2.45 -3.18 16.04
N PHE A 313 -2.23 -2.14 15.24
CA PHE A 313 -1.54 -2.22 13.96
C PHE A 313 -0.06 -1.88 14.16
N LEU A 314 0.80 -2.83 13.81
CA LEU A 314 2.24 -2.74 13.99
C LEU A 314 2.99 -2.86 12.67
N THR A 315 4.14 -2.23 12.57
CA THR A 315 5.05 -2.34 11.42
C THR A 315 6.47 -2.68 11.87
N GLY A 316 7.28 -3.23 10.97
CA GLY A 316 8.66 -3.62 11.24
C GLY A 316 8.78 -4.77 12.24
N SER A 317 7.83 -5.72 12.22
CA SER A 317 7.85 -6.86 13.15
C SER A 317 9.10 -7.73 12.97
N THR A 318 9.75 -8.05 14.09
CA THR A 318 10.89 -8.97 14.17
C THR A 318 10.47 -10.41 14.50
N ALA A 319 9.17 -10.73 14.49
CA ALA A 319 8.69 -12.07 14.76
C ALA A 319 9.38 -13.12 13.87
N ASN A 320 9.64 -14.29 14.45
CA ASN A 320 10.28 -15.43 13.81
C ASN A 320 9.69 -16.76 14.35
N SER A 321 10.29 -17.90 14.02
CA SER A 321 9.75 -19.21 14.40
C SER A 321 9.67 -19.43 15.91
N THR A 322 10.47 -18.70 16.69
CA THR A 322 10.63 -18.86 18.14
C THR A 322 9.93 -17.77 18.94
N VAL A 323 9.91 -16.53 18.42
CA VAL A 323 9.31 -15.38 19.10
C VAL A 323 8.24 -14.71 18.23
N LYS A 324 7.00 -14.65 18.72
CA LYS A 324 5.82 -14.20 17.96
C LYS A 324 4.85 -13.41 18.83
N PHE A 325 4.02 -12.59 18.20
CA PHE A 325 2.88 -11.94 18.85
C PHE A 325 1.69 -12.90 18.82
N GLU A 326 1.67 -13.88 19.72
CA GLU A 326 0.65 -14.93 19.74
C GLU A 326 0.02 -15.12 21.13
N ALA A 327 -1.25 -15.55 21.14
CA ALA A 327 -1.99 -15.81 22.37
C ALA A 327 -1.61 -17.18 22.96
N ASN A 328 -0.41 -17.29 23.53
CA ASN A 328 0.05 -18.51 24.20
C ASN A 328 0.41 -18.25 25.67
N SER A 329 0.74 -19.29 26.43
CA SER A 329 1.01 -19.18 27.88
C SER A 329 2.32 -18.44 28.21
N THR A 330 3.29 -18.35 27.29
CA THR A 330 4.62 -17.76 27.53
C THR A 330 4.78 -16.36 26.93
N GLN A 331 4.04 -16.01 25.88
CA GLN A 331 4.15 -14.79 25.06
C GLN A 331 2.86 -13.95 25.10
N ARG A 332 2.15 -13.99 26.23
CA ARG A 332 0.75 -13.53 26.33
C ARG A 332 0.55 -12.01 26.35
N PHE A 333 1.60 -11.21 26.54
CA PHE A 333 1.46 -9.76 26.72
C PHE A 333 2.26 -8.99 25.68
N ILE A 334 1.72 -7.85 25.27
CA ILE A 334 2.40 -6.83 24.49
C ILE A 334 2.62 -5.59 25.36
N VAL A 335 3.83 -5.06 25.34
CA VAL A 335 4.27 -3.95 26.20
C VAL A 335 4.79 -2.79 25.37
N GLY A 336 4.30 -1.58 25.64
CA GLY A 336 4.76 -0.33 25.04
C GLY A 336 6.01 0.21 25.73
N VAL A 337 7.03 0.56 24.96
CA VAL A 337 8.33 1.01 25.48
C VAL A 337 8.25 2.40 26.09
N SER A 338 7.46 3.30 25.50
CA SER A 338 7.35 4.69 25.95
C SER A 338 6.13 4.89 26.85
N SER A 339 5.01 4.28 26.49
CA SER A 339 3.75 4.38 27.25
C SER A 339 3.72 3.51 28.50
N ASN A 340 4.57 2.48 28.58
CA ASN A 340 4.43 1.37 29.52
C ASN A 340 3.05 0.69 29.46
N ALA A 341 2.32 0.85 28.36
CA ALA A 341 1.03 0.21 28.19
C ALA A 341 1.22 -1.31 28.12
N VAL A 342 0.39 -2.06 28.82
CA VAL A 342 0.43 -3.53 28.86
C VAL A 342 -0.94 -4.06 28.51
N HIS A 343 -1.00 -4.89 27.47
CA HIS A 343 -2.24 -5.53 27.02
C HIS A 343 -1.99 -7.02 26.78
N ARG A 344 -3.01 -7.85 27.01
CA ARG A 344 -2.94 -9.28 26.65
C ARG A 344 -3.14 -9.44 25.14
N ILE A 345 -2.39 -10.34 24.54
CA ILE A 345 -2.59 -10.77 23.15
C ILE A 345 -3.71 -11.82 23.14
N ALA A 346 -4.79 -11.53 22.42
CA ALA A 346 -5.90 -12.46 22.18
C ALA A 346 -5.73 -13.24 20.87
N GLY A 347 -4.94 -12.71 19.93
CA GLY A 347 -4.60 -13.37 18.68
C GLY A 347 -4.10 -12.37 17.64
N THR A 348 -4.05 -12.84 16.40
CA THR A 348 -3.65 -12.08 15.21
C THR A 348 -4.82 -12.04 14.22
N VAL A 349 -4.90 -10.97 13.44
CA VAL A 349 -5.93 -10.82 12.40
C VAL A 349 -5.44 -11.47 11.10
N LYS A 350 -6.37 -12.18 10.44
CA LYS A 350 -6.27 -12.65 9.05
C LYS A 350 -7.23 -11.83 8.20
N SER A 351 -6.70 -10.83 7.50
CA SER A 351 -7.52 -9.91 6.70
C SER A 351 -7.93 -10.57 5.39
N LEU A 352 -9.18 -10.99 5.29
CA LEU A 352 -9.75 -11.52 4.04
C LEU A 352 -9.80 -10.45 2.96
N ALA A 353 -9.63 -10.87 1.70
CA ALA A 353 -9.74 -9.98 0.55
C ALA A 353 -10.47 -10.66 -0.60
N ASP A 354 -11.40 -9.92 -1.21
CA ASP A 354 -12.16 -10.29 -2.41
C ASP A 354 -11.69 -9.47 -3.62
N ARG A 355 -11.13 -8.28 -3.38
CA ARG A 355 -10.46 -7.46 -4.40
C ARG A 355 -9.38 -6.60 -3.77
N PHE A 356 -8.47 -6.10 -4.59
CA PHE A 356 -7.48 -5.12 -4.20
C PHE A 356 -7.26 -4.08 -5.29
N THR A 357 -6.82 -2.89 -4.91
CA THR A 357 -6.46 -1.79 -5.81
C THR A 357 -5.01 -1.41 -5.50
N PRO A 358 -4.07 -1.72 -6.40
CA PRO A 358 -2.69 -1.25 -6.29
C PRO A 358 -2.58 0.22 -6.75
N ASP A 359 -1.68 0.95 -6.12
CA ASP A 359 -1.21 2.26 -6.56
C ASP A 359 0.32 2.23 -6.56
N PHE A 360 0.86 1.62 -7.61
CA PHE A 360 2.30 1.49 -7.82
C PHE A 360 2.82 2.65 -8.66
N GLN A 361 3.88 3.30 -8.21
CA GLN A 361 4.60 4.28 -9.01
C GLN A 361 5.71 3.60 -9.81
N TYR A 362 5.66 3.78 -11.13
CA TYR A 362 6.69 3.32 -12.04
C TYR A 362 6.77 4.24 -13.25
N PHE A 363 7.94 4.26 -13.89
CA PHE A 363 8.18 4.98 -15.13
C PHE A 363 8.38 3.97 -16.27
N LYS A 364 7.58 4.14 -17.32
CA LYS A 364 7.50 3.24 -18.48
C LYS A 364 7.76 4.06 -19.76
N PRO A 365 9.03 4.18 -20.21
CA PRO A 365 9.37 4.79 -21.49
C PRO A 365 8.76 4.06 -22.70
N ALA A 366 8.70 4.73 -23.84
CA ALA A 366 8.33 4.12 -25.10
C ALA A 366 9.25 2.93 -25.46
N GLY A 367 8.68 1.84 -25.97
CA GLY A 367 9.42 0.61 -26.27
C GLY A 367 9.74 -0.27 -25.04
N THR A 368 9.20 0.07 -23.87
CA THR A 368 9.30 -0.75 -22.65
C THR A 368 7.92 -1.20 -22.17
N ASP A 369 7.89 -2.25 -21.36
CA ASP A 369 6.68 -2.70 -20.70
C ASP A 369 6.91 -3.22 -19.28
N ILE A 370 5.88 -3.09 -18.45
CA ILE A 370 5.81 -3.66 -17.10
C ILE A 370 4.51 -4.45 -17.03
N THR A 371 4.62 -5.77 -16.98
CA THR A 371 3.48 -6.65 -16.70
C THR A 371 3.51 -7.08 -15.24
N GLN A 372 2.34 -7.23 -14.63
CA GLN A 372 2.22 -7.41 -13.20
C GLN A 372 1.29 -8.58 -12.90
N THR A 373 1.70 -9.42 -11.96
CA THR A 373 0.84 -10.45 -11.41
C THR A 373 0.93 -10.47 -9.90
N ALA A 374 -0.15 -10.91 -9.23
CA ALA A 374 -0.20 -11.06 -7.79
C ALA A 374 -0.52 -12.49 -7.40
N LYS A 375 0.06 -12.95 -6.30
CA LYS A 375 -0.32 -14.19 -5.62
C LYS A 375 -0.59 -13.89 -4.16
N LEU A 376 -1.72 -14.39 -3.68
CA LEU A 376 -2.17 -14.21 -2.30
C LEU A 376 -2.25 -15.56 -1.60
N THR A 377 -2.15 -15.54 -0.27
CA THR A 377 -2.37 -16.72 0.55
C THR A 377 -3.83 -17.15 0.52
N THR A 378 -4.05 -18.44 0.35
CA THR A 378 -5.36 -19.09 0.56
C THR A 378 -5.67 -19.19 2.05
N LEU A 379 -6.88 -18.81 2.44
CA LEU A 379 -7.31 -18.74 3.84
C LEU A 379 -7.14 -20.07 4.58
N ASP A 380 -7.66 -21.16 4.00
CA ASP A 380 -7.79 -22.44 4.71
C ASP A 380 -6.51 -23.26 4.72
N SER A 381 -5.75 -23.25 3.62
CA SER A 381 -4.53 -24.05 3.49
C SER A 381 -3.26 -23.32 3.93
N PHE A 382 -3.30 -22.00 4.16
CA PHE A 382 -2.14 -21.19 4.54
C PHE A 382 -0.98 -21.33 3.55
N THR A 383 -1.31 -21.43 2.26
CA THR A 383 -0.35 -21.60 1.16
C THR A 383 -0.49 -20.46 0.16
N THR A 384 0.58 -20.10 -0.55
CA THR A 384 0.44 -19.19 -1.69
C THR A 384 -0.40 -19.86 -2.77
N ASP A 385 -1.40 -19.15 -3.31
CA ASP A 385 -2.17 -19.66 -4.44
C ASP A 385 -1.24 -19.88 -5.65
N ALA A 386 -1.34 -21.06 -6.26
CA ALA A 386 -0.59 -21.38 -7.47
C ALA A 386 -1.05 -20.52 -8.66
N ASN A 387 -2.32 -20.08 -8.65
CA ASN A 387 -2.87 -19.22 -9.69
C ASN A 387 -2.52 -17.77 -9.42
N SER A 388 -1.88 -17.13 -10.41
CA SER A 388 -1.57 -15.71 -10.34
C SER A 388 -2.74 -14.89 -10.89
N VAL A 389 -3.02 -13.76 -10.24
CA VAL A 389 -3.99 -12.78 -10.71
C VAL A 389 -3.26 -11.75 -11.55
N ALA A 390 -3.70 -11.52 -12.79
CA ALA A 390 -3.18 -10.43 -13.60
C ALA A 390 -3.54 -9.09 -12.94
N VAL A 391 -2.56 -8.20 -12.80
CA VAL A 391 -2.73 -6.94 -12.09
C VAL A 391 -2.79 -5.79 -13.07
N VAL A 392 -3.87 -5.01 -12.98
CA VAL A 392 -4.00 -3.72 -13.63
C VAL A 392 -3.77 -2.63 -12.58
N ASN A 393 -2.71 -1.85 -12.75
CA ASN A 393 -2.35 -0.79 -11.80
C ASN A 393 -3.45 0.28 -11.72
N LYS A 394 -3.69 0.84 -10.53
CA LYS A 394 -4.71 1.89 -10.26
C LYS A 394 -6.15 1.49 -10.61
N GLN A 395 -6.43 0.19 -10.70
CA GLN A 395 -7.76 -0.35 -10.95
C GLN A 395 -8.10 -1.46 -9.95
N GLU A 396 -9.38 -1.80 -9.85
CA GLU A 396 -9.83 -2.90 -9.03
C GLU A 396 -9.45 -4.25 -9.67
N ASN A 397 -8.76 -5.08 -8.90
CA ASN A 397 -8.38 -6.43 -9.27
C ASN A 397 -9.09 -7.41 -8.35
N PHE A 398 -9.97 -8.24 -8.90
CA PHE A 398 -10.72 -9.23 -8.13
C PHE A 398 -9.91 -10.51 -7.94
N VAL A 399 -9.99 -11.09 -6.75
CA VAL A 399 -9.42 -12.40 -6.47
C VAL A 399 -10.54 -13.45 -6.50
N SER A 400 -10.47 -14.37 -7.46
CA SER A 400 -11.48 -15.41 -7.66
C SER A 400 -11.06 -16.75 -7.06
N GLY A 401 -12.02 -17.65 -6.87
CA GLY A 401 -11.77 -19.02 -6.41
C GLY A 401 -11.81 -19.13 -4.88
N THR A 402 -10.80 -19.78 -4.28
CA THR A 402 -10.73 -19.94 -2.82
C THR A 402 -10.49 -18.61 -2.12
N ALA A 403 -11.06 -18.45 -0.92
CA ALA A 403 -10.92 -17.22 -0.14
C ALA A 403 -9.44 -16.86 0.08
N LYS A 404 -9.09 -15.59 -0.14
CA LYS A 404 -7.72 -15.07 0.02
C LYS A 404 -7.62 -14.23 1.28
N SER A 405 -6.43 -14.21 1.86
CA SER A 405 -6.19 -13.46 3.09
C SER A 405 -4.76 -12.93 3.19
N LEU A 406 -4.62 -11.72 3.73
CA LEU A 406 -3.38 -11.13 4.17
C LEU A 406 -3.16 -11.44 5.65
N HIS A 407 -1.98 -11.92 6.02
CA HIS A 407 -1.68 -12.43 7.35
C HIS A 407 -0.70 -11.51 8.08
N SER A 408 -0.86 -11.42 9.40
CA SER A 408 0.13 -10.80 10.27
C SER A 408 1.45 -11.58 10.22
N ARG A 409 2.60 -10.94 10.42
CA ARG A 409 3.92 -11.59 10.29
C ARG A 409 4.04 -12.83 11.18
N SER A 410 3.50 -12.81 12.40
CA SER A 410 3.48 -13.96 13.31
C SER A 410 2.76 -15.20 12.72
N ASP A 411 1.73 -14.97 11.89
CA ASP A 411 1.01 -16.02 11.15
C ASP A 411 1.73 -16.40 9.85
N GLU A 412 2.38 -15.46 9.14
CA GLU A 412 3.15 -15.78 7.93
C GLU A 412 4.30 -16.76 8.19
N ILE A 413 4.83 -16.76 9.42
CA ILE A 413 5.87 -17.69 9.87
C ILE A 413 5.27 -19.04 10.28
N THR A 414 4.01 -19.04 10.70
CA THR A 414 3.27 -20.19 11.18
C THR A 414 2.27 -20.58 10.12
N SER A 415 2.68 -21.30 9.07
CA SER A 415 1.68 -21.93 8.21
C SER A 415 0.74 -22.73 9.14
N GLY A 416 -0.57 -22.69 8.90
CA GLY A 416 -1.57 -23.33 9.75
C GLY A 416 -1.43 -24.86 9.90
N GLN A 417 -0.34 -25.45 9.39
CA GLN A 417 0.03 -26.86 9.42
C GLN A 417 1.44 -27.10 10.04
N GLY A 418 2.09 -26.09 10.62
CA GLY A 418 3.38 -26.25 11.30
C GLY A 418 4.61 -26.41 10.38
N ALA A 419 4.47 -26.19 9.06
CA ALA A 419 5.55 -26.29 8.09
C ALA A 419 6.11 -24.89 7.72
N VAL A 420 7.43 -24.71 7.79
CA VAL A 420 8.10 -23.49 7.31
C VAL A 420 8.20 -23.53 5.78
N GLY A 421 7.88 -22.42 5.09
CA GLY A 421 8.20 -22.24 3.67
C GLY A 421 7.09 -22.52 2.64
N VAL A 422 5.81 -22.57 3.06
CA VAL A 422 4.69 -22.81 2.13
C VAL A 422 4.17 -21.53 1.45
N LEU A 423 4.60 -20.37 1.95
CA LEU A 423 4.36 -19.08 1.34
C LEU A 423 5.55 -18.69 0.47
N GLU A 424 5.30 -18.25 -0.76
CA GLU A 424 6.32 -17.63 -1.62
C GLU A 424 6.92 -16.42 -0.87
N ASN A 425 8.25 -16.37 -0.79
CA ASN A 425 9.03 -15.40 -0.01
C ASN A 425 8.66 -15.31 1.48
N GLY A 426 7.94 -16.29 2.03
CA GLY A 426 7.47 -16.27 3.43
C GLY A 426 6.46 -15.15 3.69
N LYS A 427 5.64 -14.80 2.68
CA LYS A 427 4.80 -13.60 2.64
C LYS A 427 3.41 -13.90 2.11
N SER A 428 2.40 -13.22 2.67
CA SER A 428 1.00 -13.48 2.38
C SER A 428 0.47 -12.82 1.11
N MET A 429 1.17 -11.79 0.62
CA MET A 429 0.90 -11.16 -0.65
C MET A 429 2.21 -10.92 -1.40
N ASN A 430 2.30 -11.47 -2.60
CA ASN A 430 3.45 -11.36 -3.49
C ASN A 430 3.02 -10.73 -4.82
N PHE A 431 3.88 -9.90 -5.38
CA PHE A 431 3.74 -9.28 -6.68
C PHE A 431 4.97 -9.56 -7.53
N ASP A 432 4.75 -10.00 -8.76
CA ASP A 432 5.78 -10.16 -9.77
C ASP A 432 5.62 -9.05 -10.80
N PHE A 433 6.64 -8.20 -10.91
CA PHE A 433 6.75 -7.15 -11.92
C PHE A 433 7.74 -7.61 -13.00
N THR A 434 7.23 -8.06 -14.14
CA THR A 434 8.06 -8.44 -15.28
C THR A 434 8.32 -7.22 -16.15
N LEU A 435 9.57 -6.75 -16.10
CA LEU A 435 10.12 -5.62 -16.83
C LEU A 435 10.64 -6.11 -18.18
N SER A 436 10.32 -5.40 -19.26
CA SER A 436 10.81 -5.72 -20.59
C SER A 436 11.14 -4.46 -21.39
N THR A 437 12.09 -4.60 -22.32
CA THR A 437 12.50 -3.53 -23.22
C THR A 437 12.88 -4.12 -24.58
N THR A 438 12.50 -3.43 -25.66
CA THR A 438 12.94 -3.77 -27.02
C THR A 438 14.26 -3.08 -27.40
N ASN A 439 14.80 -2.21 -26.54
CA ASN A 439 16.03 -1.46 -26.79
C ASN A 439 16.93 -1.47 -25.55
N GLU A 440 18.18 -1.89 -25.71
CA GLU A 440 19.18 -2.01 -24.63
C GLU A 440 19.61 -0.68 -23.98
N PHE A 441 19.18 0.48 -24.48
CA PHE A 441 19.50 1.80 -23.89
C PHE A 441 18.34 2.41 -23.10
N THR A 442 17.23 1.69 -22.97
CA THR A 442 16.05 2.13 -22.22
C THR A 442 15.47 0.97 -21.41
N SER A 443 14.89 1.28 -20.27
CA SER A 443 14.31 0.31 -19.34
C SER A 443 13.13 0.95 -18.63
N PRO A 444 12.10 0.18 -18.26
CA PRO A 444 11.19 0.63 -17.24
C PRO A 444 11.92 0.71 -15.89
N MET A 445 11.40 1.52 -14.97
CA MET A 445 11.86 1.59 -13.58
C MET A 445 10.67 1.60 -12.64
N ILE A 446 10.85 1.01 -11.47
CA ILE A 446 9.84 0.94 -10.40
C ILE A 446 10.41 1.71 -9.20
N ASP A 447 9.57 2.49 -8.55
CA ASP A 447 9.93 3.07 -7.26
C ASP A 447 9.53 2.11 -6.15
N GLU A 448 10.51 1.51 -5.47
CA GLU A 448 10.27 0.50 -4.43
C GLU A 448 9.61 1.09 -3.18
N GLU A 449 9.75 2.39 -2.93
CA GLU A 449 9.17 3.05 -1.76
C GLU A 449 7.68 3.36 -1.95
N ASP A 450 7.24 3.53 -3.20
CA ASP A 450 5.88 3.90 -3.57
C ASP A 450 5.08 2.72 -4.17
N LEU A 451 5.13 1.58 -3.47
CA LEU A 451 4.33 0.40 -3.78
C LEU A 451 3.22 0.19 -2.75
N ASN A 452 2.02 0.71 -3.05
CA ASN A 452 0.87 0.64 -2.14
C ASN A 452 -0.26 -0.25 -2.68
N VAL A 453 -0.98 -0.91 -1.78
CA VAL A 453 -2.15 -1.73 -2.11
C VAL A 453 -3.25 -1.51 -1.09
N THR A 454 -4.46 -1.24 -1.58
CA THR A 454 -5.67 -1.21 -0.75
C THR A 454 -6.48 -2.48 -0.99
N MET A 455 -6.84 -3.20 0.06
CA MET A 455 -7.60 -4.45 -0.03
C MET A 455 -9.03 -4.23 0.46
N PHE A 456 -9.98 -4.89 -0.19
CA PHE A 456 -11.40 -4.80 0.13
C PHE A 456 -12.02 -6.19 0.28
N ARG A 457 -13.02 -6.27 1.14
CA ARG A 457 -13.80 -7.46 1.40
C ARG A 457 -15.28 -7.12 1.35
N PHE A 458 -16.07 -7.98 0.70
CA PHE A 458 -17.51 -7.96 0.81
C PHE A 458 -17.95 -8.72 2.07
N ILE A 459 -18.71 -8.03 2.94
CA ILE A 459 -19.26 -8.64 4.15
C ILE A 459 -20.72 -8.96 3.87
N ILE A 460 -21.02 -10.25 3.73
CA ILE A 460 -22.37 -10.79 3.61
C ILE A 460 -22.54 -11.93 4.60
N ASN A 461 -23.77 -12.24 4.95
CA ASN A 461 -24.12 -13.37 5.81
C ASN A 461 -25.33 -14.11 5.27
N ARG A 462 -25.65 -15.24 5.89
CA ARG A 462 -26.79 -16.09 5.51
C ARG A 462 -28.10 -15.70 6.21
N SER A 463 -28.08 -14.83 7.21
CA SER A 463 -29.28 -14.46 7.95
C SER A 463 -29.96 -13.24 7.35
N ALA A 464 -31.29 -13.31 7.27
CA ALA A 464 -32.18 -12.19 7.01
C ALA A 464 -33.35 -12.19 8.00
N GLU A 465 -33.16 -12.80 9.17
CA GLU A 465 -34.15 -12.79 10.24
C GLU A 465 -34.42 -11.34 10.65
N ASP A 466 -35.69 -11.06 10.96
CA ASP A 466 -36.16 -9.77 11.45
C ASP A 466 -35.90 -8.56 10.53
N GLU A 467 -35.55 -8.76 9.24
CA GLU A 467 -35.32 -7.66 8.29
C GLU A 467 -36.60 -6.86 7.95
N PHE A 468 -37.77 -7.37 8.32
CA PHE A 468 -39.05 -6.65 8.20
C PHE A 468 -39.28 -5.63 9.34
N LYS A 469 -38.58 -5.74 10.47
CA LYS A 469 -38.84 -4.88 11.63
C LYS A 469 -38.44 -3.42 11.37
N PRO A 470 -38.99 -2.44 12.10
CA PRO A 470 -38.74 -1.02 11.84
C PRO A 470 -37.28 -0.64 12.14
N SER A 471 -36.63 -1.41 13.01
CA SER A 471 -35.21 -1.31 13.35
C SER A 471 -34.64 -2.70 13.65
N GLY A 472 -33.32 -2.86 13.48
CA GLY A 472 -32.64 -4.13 13.72
C GLY A 472 -32.49 -4.96 12.44
N GLY A 473 -32.71 -6.27 12.55
CA GLY A 473 -32.49 -7.26 11.49
C GLY A 473 -31.06 -7.82 11.49
N GLN A 474 -30.91 -9.09 11.12
CA GLN A 474 -29.65 -9.82 11.20
C GLN A 474 -28.77 -9.78 9.94
N ALA A 475 -29.20 -9.18 8.83
CA ALA A 475 -28.40 -9.06 7.63
C ALA A 475 -27.17 -8.15 7.86
N ALA A 476 -26.01 -8.64 7.46
CA ALA A 476 -24.73 -7.95 7.63
C ALA A 476 -24.51 -6.82 6.61
N SER A 477 -25.19 -6.90 5.45
CA SER A 477 -25.14 -5.88 4.39
C SER A 477 -26.54 -5.36 4.10
N LYS A 478 -26.81 -4.12 4.49
CA LYS A 478 -28.08 -3.43 4.26
C LYS A 478 -27.88 -1.91 4.18
N PHE A 479 -28.71 -1.25 3.40
CA PHE A 479 -28.75 0.20 3.30
C PHE A 479 -30.14 0.66 2.84
N ILE A 480 -30.53 1.88 3.19
CA ILE A 480 -31.73 2.50 2.66
C ILE A 480 -31.36 3.14 1.32
N SER A 481 -31.96 2.66 0.24
CA SER A 481 -31.66 3.15 -1.12
C SER A 481 -32.20 4.56 -1.38
N ARG A 482 -33.49 4.80 -1.07
CA ARG A 482 -34.16 6.08 -1.30
C ARG A 482 -35.43 6.21 -0.45
N ARG A 483 -35.72 7.44 -0.01
CA ARG A 483 -37.07 7.83 0.47
C ARG A 483 -37.79 8.60 -0.64
N ILE A 484 -38.97 8.14 -1.00
CA ILE A 484 -39.79 8.74 -2.06
C ILE A 484 -41.06 9.29 -1.43
N LYS A 485 -41.36 10.57 -1.66
CA LYS A 485 -42.66 11.17 -1.38
C LYS A 485 -43.41 11.28 -2.70
N LEU A 486 -44.56 10.61 -2.80
CA LEU A 486 -45.42 10.71 -3.97
C LEU A 486 -46.00 12.14 -4.04
N ALA A 487 -46.12 12.68 -5.25
CA ALA A 487 -46.78 13.97 -5.46
C ALA A 487 -48.28 13.87 -5.16
N GLU A 488 -48.93 15.01 -4.97
CA GLU A 488 -50.40 15.07 -4.89
C GLU A 488 -51.00 14.41 -6.16
N ASP A 489 -52.05 13.62 -5.97
CA ASP A 489 -52.71 12.81 -7.00
C ASP A 489 -51.86 11.74 -7.70
N GLN A 490 -50.69 11.37 -7.16
CA GLN A 490 -49.89 10.22 -7.63
C GLN A 490 -49.97 9.01 -6.69
N ALA A 491 -51.16 8.72 -6.16
CA ALA A 491 -51.40 7.46 -5.46
C ALA A 491 -51.28 6.31 -6.46
N ALA A 492 -50.32 5.41 -6.26
CA ALA A 492 -50.10 4.23 -7.10
C ALA A 492 -50.48 2.97 -6.32
N GLU A 493 -51.19 2.05 -6.97
CA GLU A 493 -51.56 0.74 -6.39
C GLU A 493 -50.41 -0.28 -6.48
N ASP A 494 -49.48 -0.08 -7.43
CA ASP A 494 -48.41 -1.04 -7.73
C ASP A 494 -47.03 -0.38 -7.57
N PHE A 495 -46.06 -1.21 -7.19
CA PHE A 495 -44.66 -0.85 -7.06
C PHE A 495 -43.82 -1.95 -7.67
N ARG A 496 -42.90 -1.53 -8.55
CA ARG A 496 -41.88 -2.37 -9.14
C ARG A 496 -40.51 -1.84 -8.74
N PHE A 497 -39.63 -2.75 -8.35
CA PHE A 497 -38.23 -2.47 -8.09
C PHE A 497 -37.38 -3.19 -9.11
N TYR A 498 -36.58 -2.44 -9.85
CA TYR A 498 -35.59 -2.95 -10.80
C TYR A 498 -34.19 -2.70 -10.23
N ALA A 499 -33.34 -3.72 -10.24
CA ALA A 499 -31.93 -3.55 -9.92
C ALA A 499 -31.05 -4.26 -10.94
N THR A 500 -30.06 -3.52 -11.46
CA THR A 500 -28.95 -4.08 -12.22
C THR A 500 -27.81 -4.38 -11.26
N CYS A 501 -27.53 -5.65 -10.98
CA CYS A 501 -26.54 -6.04 -9.97
C CYS A 501 -25.73 -7.27 -10.39
N TYR A 502 -24.60 -7.46 -9.71
CA TYR A 502 -23.81 -8.68 -9.82
C TYR A 502 -24.26 -9.64 -8.71
N ARG A 503 -24.90 -10.76 -9.07
CA ARG A 503 -25.45 -11.77 -8.15
C ARG A 503 -24.84 -13.15 -8.43
N PRO A 504 -23.71 -13.50 -7.79
CA PRO A 504 -23.15 -14.84 -7.87
C PRO A 504 -24.11 -15.92 -7.34
N ARG A 505 -23.86 -17.17 -7.72
CA ARG A 505 -24.54 -18.33 -7.12
C ARG A 505 -24.43 -18.31 -5.59
N PHE A 506 -25.48 -18.77 -4.92
CA PHE A 506 -25.62 -18.81 -3.46
C PHE A 506 -25.70 -17.44 -2.77
N THR A 507 -25.80 -16.35 -3.53
CA THR A 507 -26.11 -15.02 -3.00
C THR A 507 -27.51 -14.59 -3.42
N ASN A 508 -28.10 -13.66 -2.67
CA ASN A 508 -29.39 -13.09 -3.04
C ASN A 508 -29.48 -11.60 -2.68
N VAL A 509 -30.32 -10.88 -3.43
CA VAL A 509 -30.68 -9.49 -3.14
C VAL A 509 -32.14 -9.49 -2.71
N ARG A 510 -32.43 -8.86 -1.56
CA ARG A 510 -33.76 -8.83 -0.97
C ARG A 510 -34.21 -7.38 -0.78
N PRO A 511 -35.06 -6.84 -1.68
CA PRO A 511 -35.59 -5.51 -1.54
C PRO A 511 -36.76 -5.49 -0.54
N PHE A 512 -36.82 -4.41 0.24
CA PHE A 512 -37.87 -4.15 1.19
C PHE A 512 -38.41 -2.73 0.97
N ILE A 513 -39.71 -2.54 1.17
CA ILE A 513 -40.36 -1.22 1.10
C ILE A 513 -41.04 -0.88 2.41
N LYS A 514 -40.97 0.39 2.78
CA LYS A 514 -41.73 0.98 3.88
C LYS A 514 -42.71 2.01 3.32
N ALA A 515 -43.98 1.62 3.18
CA ALA A 515 -45.05 2.51 2.70
C ALA A 515 -45.70 3.23 3.89
N TYR A 516 -46.05 4.51 3.73
CA TYR A 516 -46.68 5.32 4.79
C TYR A 516 -47.75 6.24 4.21
N ASN A 517 -48.93 6.25 4.83
CA ASN A 517 -50.01 7.20 4.58
C ASN A 517 -50.27 8.04 5.85
N SER A 518 -50.68 9.30 5.70
CA SER A 518 -51.02 10.16 6.84
C SER A 518 -52.24 9.69 7.64
N ALA A 519 -53.08 8.83 7.06
CA ALA A 519 -54.20 8.19 7.75
C ALA A 519 -53.79 6.97 8.58
N ASP A 520 -52.53 6.50 8.45
CA ASP A 520 -52.05 5.37 9.23
C ASP A 520 -51.99 5.72 10.73
N PRO A 521 -52.45 4.83 11.63
CA PRO A 521 -52.44 5.08 13.07
C PRO A 521 -51.03 5.09 13.66
N GLU A 522 -50.09 4.43 13.00
CA GLU A 522 -48.69 4.30 13.39
C GLU A 522 -47.80 5.31 12.66
N SER A 523 -46.71 5.72 13.31
CA SER A 523 -45.74 6.62 12.69
C SER A 523 -44.92 5.90 11.62
N MET A 524 -44.39 6.65 10.65
CA MET A 524 -43.43 6.08 9.69
C MET A 524 -42.18 5.48 10.35
N ALA A 525 -41.82 5.86 11.59
CA ALA A 525 -40.71 5.24 12.28
C ALA A 525 -41.05 3.82 12.74
N ASP A 526 -42.30 3.59 13.11
CA ASP A 526 -42.77 2.35 13.75
C ASP A 526 -43.34 1.33 12.76
N LYS A 527 -43.64 1.72 11.51
CA LYS A 527 -44.10 0.75 10.51
C LYS A 527 -43.06 -0.34 10.24
N ASP A 528 -43.54 -1.52 9.89
CA ASP A 528 -42.70 -2.58 9.36
C ASP A 528 -42.36 -2.36 7.87
N TYR A 529 -41.29 -3.02 7.44
CA TYR A 529 -40.91 -3.16 6.06
C TYR A 529 -41.59 -4.38 5.43
N THR A 530 -42.10 -4.21 4.23
CA THR A 530 -42.66 -5.28 3.40
C THR A 530 -41.59 -5.81 2.45
N TYR A 531 -41.30 -7.11 2.49
CA TYR A 531 -40.44 -7.78 1.52
C TYR A 531 -41.07 -7.75 0.12
N CYS A 532 -40.27 -7.49 -0.92
CA CYS A 532 -40.72 -7.54 -2.31
C CYS A 532 -40.44 -8.92 -2.94
N GLU A 533 -41.42 -9.49 -3.64
CA GLU A 533 -41.33 -10.80 -4.32
C GLU A 533 -40.67 -10.66 -5.70
N PRO A 534 -39.76 -11.57 -6.09
CA PRO A 534 -39.10 -11.52 -7.40
C PRO A 534 -40.08 -11.85 -8.55
N VAL A 535 -40.05 -11.08 -9.65
CA VAL A 535 -40.83 -11.32 -10.88
C VAL A 535 -40.15 -12.37 -11.78
N ILE A 536 -38.82 -12.37 -11.83
CA ILE A 536 -38.00 -13.23 -12.71
C ILE A 536 -37.35 -14.36 -11.90
N SER A 537 -37.20 -15.53 -12.52
CA SER A 537 -36.77 -16.79 -11.86
C SER A 537 -35.53 -16.61 -10.99
N GLU A 538 -35.61 -17.04 -9.73
CA GLU A 538 -34.51 -17.03 -8.75
C GLU A 538 -33.21 -17.71 -9.22
N SER A 539 -33.23 -18.39 -10.36
CA SER A 539 -32.13 -19.08 -11.01
C SER A 539 -31.24 -18.23 -11.91
N LEU A 540 -31.53 -16.92 -12.10
CA LEU A 540 -30.64 -16.02 -12.85
C LEU A 540 -29.46 -15.59 -11.98
N PHE A 541 -28.24 -15.95 -12.38
CA PHE A 541 -27.01 -15.63 -11.64
C PHE A 541 -25.94 -15.05 -12.57
N SER A 542 -25.16 -14.12 -12.04
CA SER A 542 -23.96 -13.61 -12.67
C SER A 542 -22.86 -14.66 -12.70
N SER A 543 -22.05 -14.62 -13.75
CA SER A 543 -20.89 -15.48 -13.93
C SER A 543 -19.74 -15.12 -12.99
N PRO A 544 -19.23 -16.07 -12.17
CA PRO A 544 -18.11 -15.82 -11.27
C PRO A 544 -16.79 -15.54 -12.01
N SER A 545 -16.69 -15.91 -13.29
CA SER A 545 -15.51 -15.64 -14.13
C SER A 545 -15.58 -14.28 -14.84
N ASN A 546 -16.71 -13.59 -14.80
CA ASN A 546 -16.89 -12.25 -15.35
C ASN A 546 -17.53 -11.33 -14.31
N THR A 547 -16.71 -10.59 -13.58
CA THR A 547 -17.18 -9.66 -12.54
C THR A 547 -17.96 -8.46 -13.08
N LYS A 548 -18.04 -8.30 -14.40
CA LYS A 548 -18.88 -7.30 -15.09
C LYS A 548 -20.17 -7.89 -15.64
N ASP A 549 -20.50 -9.14 -15.32
CA ASP A 549 -21.75 -9.79 -15.72
C ASP A 549 -22.91 -9.32 -14.84
N TYR A 550 -23.35 -8.08 -15.04
CA TYR A 550 -24.49 -7.53 -14.34
C TYR A 550 -25.79 -8.04 -14.96
N ILE A 551 -26.69 -8.51 -14.11
CA ILE A 551 -28.03 -8.97 -14.49
C ILE A 551 -29.08 -7.97 -14.00
N GLU A 552 -30.17 -7.84 -14.73
CA GLU A 552 -31.35 -7.10 -14.27
C GLU A 552 -32.27 -8.05 -13.52
N LEU A 553 -32.68 -7.62 -12.33
CA LEU A 553 -33.61 -8.32 -11.47
C LEU A 553 -34.81 -7.40 -11.20
N GLU A 554 -35.99 -7.99 -11.19
CA GLU A 554 -37.25 -7.28 -10.97
C GLU A 554 -37.98 -7.89 -9.77
N TRP A 555 -38.55 -7.03 -8.93
CA TRP A 555 -39.40 -7.41 -7.81
C TRP A 555 -40.67 -6.56 -7.77
N HIS A 556 -41.72 -7.11 -7.15
CA HIS A 556 -42.98 -6.41 -6.88
C HIS A 556 -43.40 -6.53 -5.41
N ILE A 557 -44.29 -5.64 -4.97
CA ILE A 557 -44.91 -5.81 -3.65
C ILE A 557 -45.80 -7.07 -3.69
N PRO A 558 -45.75 -7.91 -2.64
CA PRO A 558 -46.69 -9.02 -2.49
C PRO A 558 -48.12 -8.52 -2.64
N ARG A 559 -48.95 -9.30 -3.34
CA ARG A 559 -50.37 -8.93 -3.53
C ARG A 559 -51.18 -8.96 -2.23
N PHE A 560 -50.61 -9.48 -1.15
CA PHE A 560 -51.27 -9.68 0.14
C PHE A 560 -50.21 -9.70 1.27
N PRO A 561 -50.59 -9.36 2.52
CA PRO A 561 -49.69 -9.44 3.67
C PRO A 561 -49.15 -10.86 3.87
N ILE A 562 -47.84 -11.01 4.08
CA ILE A 562 -47.16 -12.28 4.36
C ILE A 562 -46.87 -12.33 5.86
N ASP A 563 -46.92 -13.52 6.48
CA ASP A 563 -46.59 -13.67 7.91
C ASP A 563 -45.12 -13.31 8.12
N THR A 564 -44.87 -12.72 9.28
CA THR A 564 -43.58 -12.26 9.77
C THR A 564 -42.59 -13.38 10.10
N THR A 565 -42.94 -14.64 9.89
CA THR A 565 -42.04 -15.79 10.03
C THR A 565 -41.40 -16.16 8.69
N PHE A 566 -40.39 -15.39 8.31
CA PHE A 566 -39.61 -15.63 7.10
C PHE A 566 -38.80 -16.94 7.22
N ASP A 567 -39.17 -17.98 6.46
CA ASP A 567 -38.33 -19.16 6.28
C ASP A 567 -37.17 -18.80 5.31
N PRO A 568 -35.89 -18.93 5.74
CA PRO A 568 -34.74 -18.62 4.90
C PRO A 568 -34.61 -19.45 3.61
N PHE A 569 -35.46 -20.46 3.37
CA PHE A 569 -35.40 -21.36 2.21
C PHE A 569 -36.57 -21.28 1.21
N GLY A 570 -37.38 -20.22 1.23
CA GLY A 570 -38.33 -19.95 0.13
C GLY A 570 -39.66 -20.68 0.23
N SER A 571 -40.04 -21.20 1.41
CA SER A 571 -41.46 -21.40 1.69
C SER A 571 -42.05 -20.05 2.08
N VAL A 572 -42.88 -19.48 1.20
CA VAL A 572 -43.80 -18.41 1.57
C VAL A 572 -44.80 -19.02 2.56
N ASN A 573 -44.46 -18.99 3.84
CA ASN A 573 -45.48 -19.18 4.87
C ASN A 573 -46.35 -17.94 4.79
N SER A 574 -47.51 -18.12 4.16
CA SER A 574 -48.61 -17.17 4.17
C SER A 574 -48.88 -16.73 5.62
N GLY A 575 -49.43 -15.52 5.81
CA GLY A 575 -49.86 -14.87 7.07
C GLY A 575 -50.30 -15.76 8.24
N PRO A 576 -50.71 -15.19 9.38
CA PRO A 576 -51.73 -15.86 10.20
C PRO A 576 -52.94 -16.13 9.28
N VAL A 577 -52.96 -17.30 8.65
CA VAL A 577 -54.05 -17.71 7.79
C VAL A 577 -55.10 -18.21 8.76
N VAL A 578 -56.08 -17.36 9.04
CA VAL A 578 -57.39 -17.85 9.51
C VAL A 578 -57.91 -18.75 8.38
N SER A 579 -57.58 -20.04 8.47
CA SER A 579 -57.94 -21.05 7.48
C SER A 579 -59.39 -21.47 7.70
N ALA A 580 -60.33 -20.53 7.61
CA ALA A 580 -61.74 -20.80 7.76
C ALA A 580 -62.38 -21.12 6.40
N THR A 581 -63.26 -22.11 6.37
CA THR A 581 -64.11 -22.34 5.19
C THR A 581 -65.25 -21.34 5.23
N ALA A 582 -65.22 -20.37 4.34
CA ALA A 582 -66.27 -19.39 4.16
C ALA A 582 -67.38 -19.95 3.27
N THR A 583 -68.62 -19.88 3.74
CA THR A 583 -69.81 -20.08 2.90
C THR A 583 -70.48 -18.73 2.67
N GLY A 584 -70.71 -18.41 1.40
CA GLY A 584 -71.44 -17.22 0.96
C GLY A 584 -72.57 -17.64 0.02
N VAL A 585 -73.59 -16.78 -0.07
CA VAL A 585 -74.66 -16.90 -1.06
C VAL A 585 -74.46 -15.82 -2.10
N ASP A 586 -74.60 -16.13 -3.38
CA ASP A 586 -74.49 -15.16 -4.47
C ASP A 586 -75.42 -13.95 -4.21
N GLY A 587 -74.84 -12.74 -4.23
CA GLY A 587 -75.55 -11.49 -3.95
C GLY A 587 -75.67 -11.09 -2.47
N SER A 588 -75.13 -11.88 -1.54
CA SER A 588 -75.01 -11.53 -0.12
C SER A 588 -73.71 -10.79 0.17
N ASN A 589 -73.77 -9.74 1.00
CA ASN A 589 -72.59 -9.09 1.59
C ASN A 589 -72.15 -9.74 2.93
N VAL A 590 -72.79 -10.84 3.33
CA VAL A 590 -72.49 -11.58 4.56
C VAL A 590 -71.83 -12.91 4.23
N ILE A 591 -70.72 -13.20 4.89
CA ILE A 591 -69.96 -14.45 4.79
C ILE A 591 -70.04 -15.18 6.13
N GLN A 592 -70.39 -16.46 6.10
CA GLN A 592 -70.42 -17.32 7.29
C GLN A 592 -69.16 -18.19 7.33
N LEU A 593 -68.43 -18.14 8.44
CA LEU A 593 -67.25 -18.98 8.65
C LEU A 593 -67.67 -20.29 9.32
N THR A 594 -67.40 -21.43 8.68
CA THR A 594 -67.69 -22.76 9.24
C THR A 594 -66.43 -23.25 9.96
N ALA A 595 -66.54 -23.46 11.28
CA ALA A 595 -65.44 -23.47 12.26
C ALA A 595 -64.25 -24.43 12.01
N ASP A 596 -63.03 -23.93 12.25
CA ASP A 596 -62.18 -24.29 13.39
C ASP A 596 -61.13 -23.15 13.59
N VAL A 597 -61.49 -22.11 14.34
CA VAL A 597 -60.54 -21.09 14.82
C VAL A 597 -60.23 -21.46 16.27
N SER A 598 -59.42 -22.50 16.46
CA SER A 598 -59.01 -22.89 17.81
C SER A 598 -57.49 -23.08 17.88
N SER A 599 -56.80 -22.01 18.33
CA SER A 599 -55.71 -22.10 19.33
C SER A 599 -54.96 -20.78 19.65
N SER A 600 -55.52 -19.57 19.48
CA SER A 600 -54.88 -18.35 20.04
C SER A 600 -55.83 -17.18 20.29
N GLY A 601 -56.85 -17.38 21.13
CA GLY A 601 -57.30 -16.38 22.13
C GLY A 601 -57.65 -14.92 21.76
N THR A 602 -57.69 -14.50 20.49
CA THR A 602 -58.13 -13.16 20.07
C THR A 602 -59.03 -13.27 18.85
N ASN A 603 -60.14 -12.53 18.81
CA ASN A 603 -60.91 -12.35 17.58
C ASN A 603 -60.00 -11.69 16.53
N GLU A 604 -59.51 -12.45 15.54
CA GLU A 604 -58.47 -11.99 14.59
C GLU A 604 -59.03 -11.10 13.45
N LEU A 605 -60.33 -10.85 13.42
CA LEU A 605 -60.96 -9.91 12.48
C LEU A 605 -61.76 -8.87 13.25
N ALA A 606 -61.31 -7.62 13.20
CA ALA A 606 -61.98 -6.44 13.72
C ALA A 606 -62.73 -5.70 12.61
N ASN A 607 -63.67 -4.83 13.02
CA ASN A 607 -64.31 -3.91 12.09
C ASN A 607 -63.26 -2.98 11.48
N ASN A 608 -63.30 -2.83 10.16
CA ASN A 608 -62.32 -2.18 9.29
C ASN A 608 -61.08 -2.99 8.88
N ASP A 609 -61.00 -4.28 9.24
CA ASP A 609 -59.92 -5.13 8.74
C ASP A 609 -60.11 -5.46 7.26
N LEU A 610 -59.02 -5.42 6.49
CA LEU A 610 -59.04 -5.80 5.08
C LEU A 610 -58.99 -7.33 4.96
N VAL A 611 -60.07 -7.93 4.45
CA VAL A 611 -60.19 -9.38 4.27
C VAL A 611 -60.11 -9.76 2.80
N ARG A 612 -59.35 -10.83 2.50
CA ARG A 612 -59.29 -11.43 1.16
C ARG A 612 -59.98 -12.78 1.18
N ILE A 613 -61.02 -12.92 0.35
CA ILE A 613 -61.70 -14.18 0.11
C ILE A 613 -61.32 -14.68 -1.28
N TYR A 614 -60.92 -15.94 -1.39
CA TYR A 614 -60.53 -16.54 -2.66
C TYR A 614 -60.98 -18.00 -2.72
N ASP A 615 -61.18 -18.49 -3.93
CA ASP A 615 -61.37 -19.91 -4.16
C ASP A 615 -60.01 -20.63 -4.07
N ARG A 616 -59.92 -21.70 -3.28
CA ARG A 616 -58.68 -22.50 -3.13
C ARG A 616 -58.18 -23.08 -4.47
N LEU A 617 -59.07 -23.36 -5.42
CA LEU A 617 -58.73 -23.85 -6.75
C LEU A 617 -58.35 -22.73 -7.72
N PHE A 618 -58.80 -21.51 -7.45
CA PHE A 618 -58.49 -20.31 -8.25
C PHE A 618 -58.03 -19.16 -7.35
N PRO A 619 -56.87 -19.28 -6.68
CA PRO A 619 -56.42 -18.29 -5.70
C PRO A 619 -56.12 -16.91 -6.32
N ASN A 620 -56.00 -16.84 -7.65
CA ASN A 620 -55.88 -15.58 -8.38
C ASN A 620 -57.22 -14.85 -8.58
N ASN A 621 -58.35 -15.54 -8.40
CA ASN A 621 -59.68 -14.96 -8.44
C ASN A 621 -60.16 -14.73 -7.00
N SER A 622 -59.98 -13.52 -6.51
CA SER A 622 -60.22 -13.16 -5.12
C SER A 622 -60.94 -11.84 -4.98
N LEU A 623 -61.79 -11.74 -3.97
CA LEU A 623 -62.37 -10.49 -3.50
C LEU A 623 -61.53 -9.95 -2.34
N VAL A 624 -61.23 -8.65 -2.36
CA VAL A 624 -60.70 -7.93 -1.20
C VAL A 624 -61.77 -6.96 -0.75
N ALA A 625 -62.17 -7.04 0.50
CA ALA A 625 -63.21 -6.19 1.08
C ALA A 625 -62.84 -5.80 2.51
N VAL A 626 -63.47 -4.76 3.03
CA VAL A 626 -63.33 -4.36 4.42
C VAL A 626 -64.38 -5.13 5.24
N ALA A 627 -63.98 -5.80 6.31
CA ALA A 627 -64.88 -6.43 7.25
C ALA A 627 -65.62 -5.33 8.03
N THR A 628 -66.96 -5.40 8.05
CA THR A 628 -67.83 -4.43 8.74
C THR A 628 -68.67 -5.07 9.82
#